data_AF-A0A1I7FU40-F1
#
_entry.id   AF-A0A1I7FU40-F1
#
_cell.length_a   1.000
_cell.length_b   1.000
_cell.length_c   1.000
_cell.angle_alpha   90.00
_cell.angle_beta   90.00
_cell.angle_gamma   90.00
#
_symmetry.space_group_name_H-M   'P 1'
#
loop_
_entity.id
_entity.type
_entity.pdbx_description
1 polymer ?
#
loop_
_entity_poly.entity_id
_entity_poly.type
_entity_poly.pdbx_seq_one_letter_code
_entity_poly.pdbx_strand_id
1 'polypeptide(L)' 'MKNAHEGRYDVWLQIDGGWRPVRWLTRSQAESYALDAEEKGISFRIVPSPRTTIDELVE' A
#
# COMPACT_ATOMS: atom_id res chain seq x y z
N MET A 1 -3.05 -16.27 -20.97
CA MET A 1 -3.60 -15.85 -19.66
C MET A 1 -2.80 -14.64 -19.21
N LYS A 2 -3.34 -13.43 -19.40
CA LYS A 2 -2.66 -12.19 -18.99
C LYS A 2 -2.92 -12.03 -17.49
N ASN A 3 -1.91 -12.23 -16.66
CA ASN A 3 -1.97 -11.90 -15.23
C ASN A 3 -2.01 -10.37 -15.12
N ALA A 4 -3.22 -9.82 -15.19
CA ALA A 4 -3.47 -8.41 -14.99
C ALA A 4 -3.26 -8.12 -13.49
N HIS A 5 -2.28 -7.27 -13.20
CA HIS A 5 -2.03 -6.65 -11.90
C HIS A 5 -1.53 -7.58 -10.77
N GLU A 6 -0.24 -7.94 -10.81
CA GLU A 6 0.54 -7.82 -9.55
C GLU A 6 0.60 -6.34 -9.20
N GLY A 7 -0.53 -5.80 -8.70
CA GLY A 7 -0.68 -4.40 -8.35
C GLY A 7 0.41 -4.02 -7.36
N ARG A 8 1.09 -2.91 -7.60
CA ARG A 8 2.07 -2.41 -6.64
C ARG A 8 1.28 -1.71 -5.54
N TYR A 9 1.77 -1.77 -4.31
CA TYR A 9 1.16 -1.11 -3.17
C TYR A 9 2.21 -0.29 -2.44
N ASP A 10 1.84 0.94 -2.12
CA ASP A 10 2.60 1.83 -1.25
C ASP A 10 2.03 1.71 0.17
N VAL A 11 2.87 1.29 1.11
CA VAL A 11 2.55 1.37 2.53
C VAL A 11 3.04 2.69 3.07
N TRP A 12 2.15 3.41 3.74
CA TRP A 12 2.50 4.62 4.46
C TRP A 12 2.34 4.40 5.95
N LEU A 13 3.27 4.93 6.72
CA LEU A 13 3.23 4.92 8.18
C LEU A 13 3.04 6.33 8.71
N GLN A 14 2.31 6.45 9.81
CA GLN A 14 2.21 7.69 10.58
C GLN A 14 3.38 7.75 11.56
N ILE A 15 4.36 8.61 11.27
CA ILE A 15 5.57 8.80 12.06
C ILE A 15 5.68 10.30 12.35
N ASP A 16 5.90 10.67 13.62
CA ASP A 16 6.07 12.05 14.07
C ASP A 16 4.95 13.02 13.60
N GLY A 17 3.72 12.51 13.53
CA GLY A 17 2.55 13.30 13.09
C GLY A 17 2.38 13.43 11.57
N GLY A 18 3.25 12.80 10.77
CA GLY A 18 3.18 12.82 9.31
C GLY A 18 3.09 11.44 8.67
N TRP A 19 2.46 11.35 7.50
CA TRP A 19 2.43 10.12 6.70
C TRP A 19 3.66 10.02 5.81
N ARG A 20 4.45 8.95 5.96
CA ARG A 20 5.63 8.69 5.13
C ARG A 20 5.49 7.37 4.35
N PRO A 21 5.74 7.35 3.03
CA PRO A 21 5.77 6.12 2.26
C PRO A 21 7.04 5.34 2.62
N VAL A 22 6.92 4.02 2.77
CA VAL A 22 8.05 3.16 3.14
C VAL A 22 8.79 2.69 1.90
N ARG A 23 8.11 1.92 1.04
CA ARG A 23 8.66 1.36 -0.19
C ARG A 23 7.57 0.70 -1.04
N TRP A 24 7.90 0.44 -2.30
CA TRP A 24 7.11 -0.37 -3.21
C TRP A 24 7.06 -1.83 -2.74
N LEU A 25 5.86 -2.35 -2.55
CA LEU A 25 5.61 -3.72 -2.10
C LEU A 25 4.55 -4.40 -2.99
N THR A 26 4.59 -5.72 -3.06
CA THR A 26 3.42 -6.50 -3.52
C THR A 26 2.32 -6.43 -2.45
N ARG A 27 1.08 -6.82 -2.81
CA ARG A 27 -0.03 -6.84 -1.86
C ARG A 27 0.28 -7.63 -0.58
N SER A 28 0.76 -8.86 -0.73
CA SER A 28 1.06 -9.73 0.40
C SER A 28 2.17 -9.16 1.29
N GLN A 29 3.19 -8.54 0.68
CA GLN A 29 4.25 -7.87 1.44
C GLN A 29 3.72 -6.64 2.19
N ALA A 30 2.83 -5.85 1.57
CA ALA A 30 2.21 -4.70 2.19
C ALA A 30 1.32 -5.10 3.39
N GLU A 31 0.57 -6.20 3.25
CA GLU A 31 -0.24 -6.78 4.33
C GLU A 31 0.63 -7.30 5.48
N SER A 32 1.72 -8.03 5.20
CA SER A 32 2.66 -8.45 6.24
C SER A 32 3.32 -7.27 6.96
N TYR A 33 3.67 -6.21 6.24
CA TYR A 33 4.26 -5.02 6.83
C TYR A 33 3.25 -4.22 7.67
N ALA A 34 1.99 -4.18 7.25
CA ALA A 34 0.89 -3.60 8.01
C ALA A 34 0.65 -4.33 9.34
N LEU A 35 0.72 -5.66 9.34
CA LEU A 35 0.59 -6.45 10.57
C LEU A 35 1.72 -6.12 11.57
N ASP A 36 2.98 -6.08 11.11
CA ASP A 36 4.11 -5.68 11.97
C ASP A 36 3.97 -4.23 12.49
N ALA A 37 3.42 -3.31 11.68
CA ALA A 37 3.15 -1.95 12.10
C ALA A 37 2.02 -1.89 13.16
N GLU A 38 0.96 -2.69 12.99
CA GLU A 38 -0.15 -2.81 13.94
C GLU A 38 0.34 -3.34 15.29
N GLU A 39 1.16 -4.39 15.31
CA GLU A 39 1.77 -4.96 16.52
C GLU A 39 2.64 -3.94 17.27
N LYS A 40 3.24 -2.99 16.54
CA LYS A 40 4.03 -1.88 17.10
C LYS A 40 3.19 -0.66 17.49
N GLY A 41 1.87 -0.69 17.30
CA GLY A 41 0.97 0.43 17.55
C GLY A 41 1.15 1.61 16.58
N ILE A 42 1.75 1.36 15.41
CA ILE A 42 2.00 2.38 14.39
C ILE A 42 0.79 2.41 13.44
N SER A 43 0.19 3.59 13.26
CA SER A 43 -0.87 3.74 12.27
C SER A 43 -0.31 3.62 10.86
N PHE A 44 -0.96 2.83 10.01
CA PHE A 44 -0.53 2.57 8.64
C PHE A 44 -1.68 2.75 7.63
N ARG A 45 -1.35 2.91 6.35
CA ARG A 45 -2.30 2.80 5.23
C ARG A 45 -1.64 2.09 4.04
N ILE A 46 -2.36 1.17 3.42
CA ILE A 46 -1.95 0.48 2.20
C ILE A 46 -2.68 1.13 1.02
N VAL A 47 -1.94 1.58 0.00
CA VAL A 47 -2.52 2.30 -1.15
C VAL A 47 -2.04 1.64 -2.46
N PRO A 48 -2.92 1.31 -3.42
CA PRO A 48 -2.49 0.83 -4.74
C PRO A 48 -1.62 1.85 -5.48
N SER A 49 -0.63 1.36 -6.23
CA SER A 49 0.36 2.14 -6.97
C SER A 49 0.58 1.56 -8.39
N PRO A 50 0.50 2.36 -9.48
CA PRO A 50 0.04 3.75 -9.48
C PRO A 50 -1.36 3.83 -8.86
N ARG A 51 -1.68 4.98 -8.26
CA ARG A 51 -3.06 5.22 -7.80
C ARG A 51 -3.91 5.11 -9.06
N THR A 52 -4.59 3.98 -9.24
CA THR A 52 -5.64 3.84 -10.25
C THR A 52 -6.64 4.92 -9.90
N THR A 53 -6.56 6.03 -10.62
CA THR A 53 -7.60 7.05 -10.60
C THR A 53 -8.85 6.39 -11.14
N ILE A 54 -10.00 6.71 -10.57
CA ILE A 54 -11.30 6.13 -10.93
C ILE A 54 -11.54 6.16 -12.46
N ASP A 55 -10.90 7.08 -13.19
CA ASP A 55 -10.84 7.12 -14.65
C ASP A 55 -10.41 5.82 -15.36
N GLU A 56 -9.55 4.97 -14.79
CA GLU A 56 -9.13 3.71 -15.45
C GLU A 56 -10.10 2.54 -15.20
N LEU A 57 -11.15 2.71 -14.39
CA LEU A 57 -12.15 1.66 -14.10
C LEU A 57 -13.41 1.76 -14.97
N VAL A 58 -13.48 2.75 -15.87
CA VAL A 58 -14.71 3.08 -16.64
C VAL A 58 -14.58 2.84 -18.15
N GLU A 59 -13.46 2.32 -18.66
CA GLU A 59 -13.33 1.96 -20.10
C GLU A 59 -13.44 0.46 -20.38
#